data_AF-C4Y254-F1
#
_entry.id   AF-C4Y254-F1
#
_cell.length_a   1.000
_cell.length_b   1.000
_cell.length_c   1.000
_cell.angle_alpha   90.00
_cell.angle_beta   90.00
_cell.angle_gamma   90.00
#
_symmetry.space_group_name_H-M   'P 1'
#
loop_
_entity.id
_entity.type
_entity.pdbx_description
1 polymer ?
#
loop_
_entity_poly.entity_id
_entity_poly.type
_entity_poly.pdbx_seq_one_letter_code
_entity_poly.pdbx_strand_id
1 'polypeptide(L)'
;MPPNSKFLIHEGAAIFSELLVKNGEFQEERMTQLLLEEPAKHAGCSGSRRLSDNISDLKAQIAANQKGISLIDRLVDEFGLATIMKYMVAIQDNAAETVSRMLARVMEQHGNELESVDYMDDGSRIQLRIFPGQNGKIVFDFTGTSMQSYSNVNAPMAITYSAIIYCLRCLVDETIPLNQGCLRPIEVVIPDSSLLNPDKGCAVVAGNVCTSQVITGVILSAFKASANSQSCCNNFTFGVGGNDENGNYVQGFGYYETIAGGHGAGPTWDGCERCPHKHDKHPDHRCRSF
;
A
#
# COMPACT_ATOMS: atom_id res chain seq x y z
N MET A 1 14.39 5.67 5.57
CA MET A 1 14.19 4.20 5.61
C MET A 1 15.55 3.54 5.76
N PRO A 2 15.73 2.50 6.59
CA PRO A 2 17.01 1.79 6.69
C PRO A 2 17.23 0.94 5.42
N PRO A 3 18.17 1.33 4.52
CA PRO A 3 18.28 0.72 3.19
C PRO A 3 18.85 -0.71 3.23
N ASN A 4 19.58 -1.06 4.30
CA ASN A 4 20.27 -2.34 4.45
C ASN A 4 19.58 -3.27 5.47
N SER A 5 18.30 -3.02 5.78
CA SER A 5 17.53 -3.85 6.71
C SER A 5 17.29 -5.24 6.13
N LYS A 6 17.24 -6.23 7.04
CA LYS A 6 17.18 -7.67 6.73
C LYS A 6 16.12 -8.36 7.57
N PHE A 7 15.97 -7.90 8.81
CA PHE A 7 14.92 -8.30 9.72
C PHE A 7 14.07 -7.08 10.07
N LEU A 8 12.80 -7.32 10.40
CA LEU A 8 11.82 -6.29 10.79
C LEU A 8 12.32 -5.43 11.96
N ILE A 9 13.05 -6.03 12.91
CA ILE A 9 13.63 -5.32 14.06
C ILE A 9 14.62 -4.21 13.63
N HIS A 10 15.25 -4.32 12.46
CA HIS A 10 16.14 -3.28 11.93
C HIS A 10 15.36 -2.07 11.39
N GLU A 11 14.05 -2.18 11.26
CA GLU A 11 13.17 -1.17 10.67
C GLU A 11 12.56 -0.22 11.70
N GLY A 12 12.92 -0.39 12.99
CA GLY A 12 12.49 0.45 14.10
C GLY A 12 11.31 -0.16 14.86
N ALA A 13 10.36 0.68 15.25
CA ALA A 13 9.20 0.24 16.02
C ALA A 13 8.25 -0.61 15.16
N ALA A 14 8.08 -1.87 15.55
CA ALA A 14 7.14 -2.80 14.93
C ALA A 14 6.00 -3.11 15.92
N ILE A 15 4.83 -2.51 15.69
CA ILE A 15 3.66 -2.62 16.56
C ILE A 15 2.60 -3.43 15.82
N PHE A 16 2.21 -4.59 16.37
CA PHE A 16 1.14 -5.41 15.78
C PHE A 16 -0.25 -4.83 16.05
N SER A 17 -0.53 -4.52 17.32
CA SER A 17 -1.74 -3.83 17.75
C SER A 17 -1.50 -3.28 19.15
N GLU A 18 -1.90 -2.03 19.41
CA GLU A 18 -1.80 -1.41 20.73
C GLU A 18 -2.93 -0.40 20.90
N LEU A 19 -3.45 -0.27 22.12
CA LEU A 19 -4.53 0.68 22.40
C LEU A 19 -3.98 2.09 22.55
N LEU A 20 -4.28 2.94 21.58
CA LEU A 20 -3.76 4.32 21.54
C LEU A 20 -4.46 5.28 22.51
N VAL A 21 -5.77 5.10 22.71
CA VAL A 21 -6.61 5.91 23.62
C VAL A 21 -7.47 4.97 24.46
N LYS A 22 -7.41 5.12 25.78
CA LYS A 22 -8.19 4.34 26.74
C LYS A 22 -9.02 5.30 27.59
N ASN A 23 -10.34 5.14 27.60
CA ASN A 23 -11.27 6.00 28.35
C ASN A 23 -11.08 7.51 28.06
N GLY A 24 -10.75 7.88 26.83
CA GLY A 24 -10.50 9.27 26.44
C GLY A 24 -9.07 9.77 26.71
N GLU A 25 -8.22 8.95 27.32
CA GLU A 25 -6.84 9.31 27.65
C GLU A 25 -5.84 8.70 26.66
N PHE A 26 -5.03 9.56 26.05
CA PHE A 26 -3.94 9.15 25.15
C PHE A 26 -2.81 8.48 25.93
N GLN A 27 -2.41 7.28 25.50
CA GLN A 27 -1.42 6.45 26.20
C GLN A 27 0.01 6.84 25.83
N GLU A 28 0.42 8.07 26.15
CA GLU A 28 1.69 8.67 25.72
C GLU A 28 2.93 7.91 26.23
N GLU A 29 2.92 7.48 27.49
CA GLU A 29 4.02 6.69 28.08
C GLU A 29 4.21 5.37 27.32
N ARG A 30 3.11 4.68 27.03
CA ARG A 30 3.14 3.42 26.27
C ARG A 30 3.66 3.63 24.85
N MET A 31 3.25 4.72 24.19
CA MET A 31 3.76 5.07 22.86
C MET A 31 5.24 5.42 22.89
N THR A 32 5.70 6.09 23.95
CA THR A 32 7.12 6.40 24.15
C THR A 32 7.94 5.11 24.28
N GLN A 33 7.50 4.16 25.12
CA GLN A 33 8.15 2.86 25.24
C GLN A 33 8.26 2.15 23.88
N LEU A 34 7.16 2.06 23.13
CA LEU A 34 7.12 1.33 21.85
C LEU A 34 7.92 2.01 20.73
N LEU A 35 7.89 3.33 20.65
CA LEU A 35 8.53 4.09 19.58
C LEU A 35 10.00 4.40 19.86
N LEU A 36 10.38 4.53 21.13
CA LEU A 36 11.70 4.99 21.54
C LEU A 36 12.52 3.87 22.20
N GLU A 37 11.96 3.22 23.22
CA GLU A 37 12.72 2.34 24.11
C GLU A 37 12.87 0.93 23.53
N GLU A 38 11.77 0.28 23.12
CA GLU A 38 11.79 -1.09 22.61
C GLU A 38 12.73 -1.27 21.40
N PRO A 39 12.72 -0.40 20.37
CA PRO A 39 13.60 -0.57 19.22
C PRO A 39 15.07 -0.37 19.58
N ALA A 40 15.37 0.48 20.57
CA ALA A 40 16.72 0.77 21.03
C ALA A 40 17.36 -0.38 21.84
N LYS A 41 16.58 -1.38 22.28
CA LYS A 41 17.10 -2.56 22.98
C LYS A 41 17.89 -3.50 22.07
N HIS A 42 17.73 -3.38 20.76
CA HIS A 42 18.40 -4.24 19.79
C HIS A 42 19.71 -3.62 19.31
N ALA A 43 20.78 -4.41 19.27
CA ALA A 43 22.10 -3.94 18.87
C ALA A 43 22.06 -3.34 17.44
N GLY A 44 22.62 -2.14 17.29
CA GLY A 44 22.64 -1.42 16.01
C GLY A 44 21.29 -0.85 15.55
N CYS A 45 20.23 -1.00 16.36
CA CYS A 45 18.94 -0.39 16.14
C CYS A 45 18.79 0.88 16.99
N SER A 46 17.84 1.73 16.61
CA SER A 46 17.56 2.97 17.33
C SER A 46 16.06 3.17 17.47
N GLY A 47 15.68 3.87 18.53
CA GLY A 47 14.34 4.40 18.68
C GLY A 47 14.06 5.50 17.65
N SER A 48 12.85 6.05 17.71
CA SER A 48 12.48 7.18 16.85
C SER A 48 13.49 8.33 16.95
N ARG A 49 13.91 8.85 15.80
CA ARG A 49 14.77 10.05 15.71
C ARG A 49 14.08 11.31 16.25
N ARG A 50 12.75 11.31 16.27
CA ARG A 50 11.92 12.47 16.58
C ARG A 50 10.58 12.07 17.18
N LEU A 51 10.61 11.66 18.45
CA LEU A 51 9.42 11.19 19.17
C LEU A 51 8.29 12.24 19.18
N SER A 52 8.61 13.52 19.37
CA SER A 52 7.62 14.61 19.40
C SER A 52 6.72 14.65 18.17
N ASP A 53 7.30 14.39 17.00
CA ASP A 53 6.61 14.48 15.72
C ASP A 53 5.71 13.24 15.57
N ASN A 54 6.22 12.04 15.92
CA ASN A 54 5.39 10.84 15.92
C ASN A 54 4.20 10.93 16.87
N ILE A 55 4.39 11.47 18.08
CA ILE A 55 3.31 11.70 19.03
C ILE A 55 2.29 12.70 18.47
N SER A 56 2.76 13.75 17.79
CA SER A 56 1.89 14.74 17.16
C SER A 56 1.07 14.14 16.01
N ASP A 57 1.68 13.30 15.18
CA ASP A 57 1.00 12.58 14.09
C ASP A 57 -0.06 11.62 14.63
N LEU A 58 0.25 10.86 15.70
CA LEU A 58 -0.71 9.98 16.35
C LEU A 58 -1.90 10.76 16.91
N LYS A 59 -1.66 11.91 17.56
CA LYS A 59 -2.73 12.80 18.05
C LYS A 59 -3.57 13.37 16.90
N ALA A 60 -2.95 13.72 15.77
CA ALA A 60 -3.66 14.17 14.58
C ALA A 60 -4.56 13.08 13.98
N GLN A 61 -4.07 11.83 13.90
CA GLN A 61 -4.87 10.67 13.46
C GLN A 61 -6.06 10.41 14.39
N ILE A 62 -5.87 10.52 15.71
CA ILE A 62 -6.97 10.42 16.69
C ILE A 62 -8.02 11.51 16.43
N ALA A 63 -7.61 12.76 16.24
CA ALA A 63 -8.53 13.87 15.99
C ALA A 63 -9.32 13.67 14.67
N ALA A 64 -8.67 13.18 13.62
CA ALA A 64 -9.31 12.83 12.36
C ALA A 64 -10.37 11.72 12.54
N ASN A 65 -10.04 10.66 13.28
CA ASN A 65 -10.96 9.57 13.59
C ASN A 65 -12.15 10.05 14.44
N GLN A 66 -11.91 10.89 15.44
CA GLN A 66 -12.97 11.48 16.26
C GLN A 66 -13.94 12.33 15.43
N LYS A 67 -13.41 13.08 14.46
CA LYS A 67 -14.23 13.81 13.50
C LYS A 67 -15.05 12.86 12.62
N GLY A 68 -14.46 11.76 12.16
CA GLY A 68 -15.14 10.71 11.40
C GLY A 68 -16.30 10.09 12.17
N ILE A 69 -16.08 9.69 13.42
CA ILE A 69 -17.11 9.16 14.33
C ILE A 69 -18.27 10.16 14.43
N SER A 70 -17.96 11.42 14.74
CA SER A 70 -18.98 12.47 14.90
C SER A 70 -19.81 12.72 13.64
N LEU A 71 -19.22 12.51 12.45
CA LEU A 71 -19.92 12.66 11.18
C LEU A 71 -20.83 11.46 10.89
N ILE A 72 -20.36 10.24 11.19
CA ILE A 72 -21.16 9.02 11.05
C ILE A 72 -22.35 9.05 12.03
N ASP A 73 -22.13 9.47 13.28
CA ASP A 73 -23.20 9.58 14.29
C ASP A 73 -24.31 10.51 13.81
N ARG A 74 -23.96 11.67 13.24
CA ARG A 74 -24.96 12.59 12.65
C ARG A 74 -25.75 11.98 11.50
N LEU A 75 -25.08 11.22 10.63
CA LEU A 75 -25.76 10.50 9.54
C LEU A 75 -26.71 9.42 10.08
N VAL A 76 -26.32 8.75 11.16
CA VAL A 76 -27.17 7.76 11.84
C VAL A 76 -28.36 8.42 12.52
N ASP A 77 -28.18 9.57 13.16
CA ASP A 77 -29.26 10.34 13.77
C ASP A 77 -30.29 10.84 12.73
N GLU A 78 -29.82 11.26 11.54
CA GLU A 78 -30.67 11.80 10.48
C GLU A 78 -31.40 10.71 9.67
N PHE A 79 -30.69 9.63 9.30
CA PHE A 79 -31.19 8.63 8.35
C PHE A 79 -31.46 7.24 8.97
N GLY A 80 -31.04 7.02 10.21
CA GLY A 80 -31.13 5.74 10.90
C GLY A 80 -30.02 4.75 10.50
N LEU A 81 -29.58 3.95 11.47
CA LEU A 81 -28.47 3.00 11.30
C LEU A 81 -28.72 1.99 10.16
N ALA A 82 -29.95 1.47 10.04
CA ALA A 82 -30.29 0.50 9.01
C ALA A 82 -30.07 1.05 7.59
N THR A 83 -30.41 2.32 7.36
CA THR A 83 -30.20 3.01 6.09
C THR A 83 -28.71 3.16 5.79
N ILE A 84 -27.93 3.61 6.78
CA ILE A 84 -26.48 3.79 6.63
C ILE A 84 -25.79 2.46 6.30
N MET A 85 -26.09 1.39 7.04
CA MET A 85 -25.55 0.06 6.77
C MET A 85 -25.91 -0.44 5.37
N LYS A 86 -27.16 -0.24 4.94
CA LYS A 86 -27.61 -0.60 3.58
C LYS A 86 -26.77 0.08 2.51
N TYR A 87 -26.53 1.40 2.64
CA TYR A 87 -25.73 2.13 1.66
C TYR A 87 -24.24 1.78 1.71
N MET A 88 -23.68 1.49 2.89
CA MET A 88 -22.30 0.99 3.00
C MET A 88 -22.08 -0.31 2.23
N VAL A 89 -23.08 -1.21 2.24
CA VAL A 89 -23.05 -2.44 1.45
C VAL A 89 -23.26 -2.15 -0.03
N ALA A 90 -24.27 -1.34 -0.37
CA ALA A 90 -24.58 -1.00 -1.77
C ALA A 90 -23.40 -0.32 -2.50
N ILE A 91 -22.62 0.52 -1.81
CA ILE A 91 -21.41 1.14 -2.37
C ILE A 91 -20.36 0.08 -2.75
N GLN A 92 -20.19 -0.94 -1.90
CA GLN A 92 -19.25 -2.03 -2.18
C GLN A 92 -19.79 -2.97 -3.27
N ASP A 93 -21.10 -3.23 -3.31
CA ASP A 93 -21.73 -4.03 -4.36
C ASP A 93 -21.57 -3.38 -5.73
N ASN A 94 -21.82 -2.06 -5.82
CA ASN A 94 -21.62 -1.30 -7.04
C ASN A 94 -20.16 -1.35 -7.51
N ALA A 95 -19.20 -1.19 -6.60
CA ALA A 95 -17.78 -1.31 -6.92
C ALA A 95 -17.42 -2.71 -7.45
N ALA A 96 -17.96 -3.76 -6.83
CA ALA A 96 -17.76 -5.14 -7.28
C ALA A 96 -18.33 -5.36 -8.69
N GLU A 97 -19.55 -4.89 -8.95
CA GLU A 97 -20.20 -5.05 -10.26
C GLU A 97 -19.45 -4.30 -11.36
N THR A 98 -19.05 -3.05 -11.12
CA THR A 98 -18.27 -2.25 -12.07
C THR A 98 -16.94 -2.93 -12.41
N VAL A 99 -16.22 -3.45 -11.41
CA VAL A 99 -14.97 -4.19 -11.65
C VAL A 99 -15.24 -5.48 -12.44
N SER A 100 -16.29 -6.24 -12.13
CA SER A 100 -16.66 -7.43 -12.90
C SER A 100 -16.91 -7.13 -14.38
N ARG A 101 -17.66 -6.07 -14.69
CA ARG A 101 -17.92 -5.65 -16.08
C ARG A 101 -16.63 -5.24 -16.79
N MET A 102 -15.76 -4.50 -16.10
CA MET A 102 -14.46 -4.10 -16.64
C MET A 102 -13.60 -5.32 -16.97
N LEU A 103 -13.47 -6.28 -16.04
CA LEU A 103 -12.68 -7.50 -16.26
C LEU A 103 -13.22 -8.34 -17.42
N ALA A 104 -14.55 -8.50 -17.51
CA ALA A 104 -15.18 -9.22 -18.62
C ALA A 104 -14.85 -8.59 -19.98
N ARG A 105 -14.93 -7.25 -20.07
CA ARG A 105 -14.57 -6.51 -21.29
C ARG A 105 -13.11 -6.69 -21.68
N VAL A 106 -12.20 -6.62 -20.70
CA VAL A 106 -10.77 -6.85 -20.96
C VAL A 106 -10.55 -8.26 -21.50
N MET A 107 -11.16 -9.27 -20.89
CA MET A 107 -10.99 -10.67 -21.32
C MET A 107 -11.54 -10.92 -22.72
N GLU A 108 -12.67 -10.29 -23.08
CA GLU A 108 -13.19 -10.33 -24.45
C GLU A 108 -12.22 -9.70 -25.46
N GLN A 109 -11.53 -8.62 -25.07
CA GLN A 109 -10.61 -7.90 -25.94
C GLN A 109 -9.22 -8.54 -26.06
N HIS A 110 -8.70 -9.11 -24.98
CA HIS A 110 -7.30 -9.55 -24.87
C HIS A 110 -7.11 -11.05 -24.67
N GLY A 111 -8.21 -11.80 -24.54
CA GLY A 111 -8.23 -13.22 -24.25
C GLY A 111 -8.48 -13.53 -22.78
N ASN A 112 -8.85 -14.78 -22.52
CA ASN A 112 -9.17 -15.27 -21.17
C ASN A 112 -7.92 -15.54 -20.30
N GLU A 113 -6.72 -15.49 -20.87
CA GLU A 113 -5.48 -15.68 -20.13
C GLU A 113 -4.56 -14.49 -20.40
N LEU A 114 -4.22 -13.77 -19.33
CA LEU A 114 -3.27 -12.66 -19.37
C LEU A 114 -2.11 -13.01 -18.47
N GLU A 115 -0.90 -12.62 -18.85
CA GLU A 115 0.29 -12.84 -18.05
C GLU A 115 1.25 -11.67 -18.17
N SER A 116 2.02 -11.45 -17.10
CA SER A 116 3.14 -10.53 -17.11
C SER A 116 4.18 -10.96 -16.07
N VAL A 117 5.43 -10.63 -16.36
CA VAL A 117 6.57 -10.88 -15.49
C VAL A 117 7.43 -9.64 -15.50
N ASP A 118 7.88 -9.23 -14.31
CA ASP A 118 8.87 -8.18 -14.15
C ASP A 118 9.84 -8.56 -13.03
N TYR A 119 10.94 -7.82 -12.92
CA TYR A 119 12.04 -8.12 -12.02
C TYR A 119 12.38 -6.93 -11.14
N MET A 120 12.70 -7.22 -9.89
CA MET A 120 13.35 -6.29 -8.98
C MET A 120 14.81 -6.09 -9.38
N ASP A 121 15.45 -5.02 -8.90
CA ASP A 121 16.86 -4.72 -9.19
C ASP A 121 17.83 -5.81 -8.69
N ASP A 122 17.45 -6.58 -7.67
CA ASP A 122 18.21 -7.73 -7.18
C ASP A 122 18.01 -9.02 -8.01
N GLY A 123 17.22 -8.93 -9.09
CA GLY A 123 16.86 -10.05 -9.96
C GLY A 123 15.69 -10.89 -9.46
N SER A 124 15.08 -10.55 -8.31
CA SER A 124 13.88 -11.24 -7.83
C SER A 124 12.74 -11.07 -8.82
N ARG A 125 12.06 -12.16 -9.13
CA ARG A 125 11.00 -12.23 -10.14
C ARG A 125 9.64 -12.01 -9.51
N ILE A 126 8.80 -11.20 -10.13
CA ILE A 126 7.37 -11.08 -9.82
C ILE A 126 6.60 -11.50 -11.06
N GLN A 127 5.76 -12.53 -10.91
CA GLN A 127 4.94 -13.07 -11.99
C GLN A 127 3.47 -12.93 -11.62
N LEU A 128 2.65 -12.57 -12.59
CA LEU A 128 1.20 -12.59 -12.49
C LEU A 128 0.60 -13.32 -13.68
N ARG A 129 -0.37 -14.19 -13.40
CA ARG A 129 -1.32 -14.75 -14.37
C ARG A 129 -2.73 -14.35 -13.97
N ILE A 130 -3.54 -13.97 -14.96
CA ILE A 130 -4.93 -13.59 -14.76
C ILE A 130 -5.81 -14.47 -15.65
N PHE A 131 -6.76 -15.19 -15.05
CA PHE A 131 -7.63 -16.13 -15.78
C PHE A 131 -8.98 -16.33 -15.09
N PRO A 132 -10.04 -16.75 -15.80
CA PRO A 132 -11.31 -17.13 -15.20
C PRO A 132 -11.17 -18.27 -14.20
N GLY A 133 -11.63 -18.03 -12.97
CA GLY A 133 -11.74 -19.03 -11.92
C GLY A 133 -13.13 -19.64 -11.83
N GLN A 134 -13.42 -20.22 -10.66
CA GLN A 134 -14.74 -20.76 -10.34
C GLN A 134 -15.70 -19.64 -9.91
N ASN A 135 -17.01 -19.91 -9.98
CA ASN A 135 -18.07 -19.02 -9.50
C ASN A 135 -18.04 -17.59 -10.12
N GLY A 136 -17.54 -17.46 -11.35
CA GLY A 136 -17.48 -16.18 -12.06
C GLY A 136 -16.41 -15.22 -11.53
N LYS A 137 -15.50 -15.67 -10.65
CA LYS A 137 -14.37 -14.87 -10.19
C LYS A 137 -13.23 -14.91 -11.19
N ILE A 138 -12.44 -13.83 -11.22
CA ILE A 138 -11.17 -13.79 -11.94
C ILE A 138 -10.03 -14.05 -10.97
N VAL A 139 -9.16 -15.00 -11.29
CA VAL A 139 -8.00 -15.35 -10.46
C VAL A 139 -6.82 -14.47 -10.85
N PHE A 140 -6.19 -13.85 -9.86
CA PHE A 140 -4.91 -13.16 -9.93
C PHE A 140 -3.89 -14.06 -9.24
N ASP A 141 -3.15 -14.82 -10.03
CA ASP A 141 -2.23 -15.83 -9.53
C ASP A 141 -0.77 -15.35 -9.63
N PHE A 142 -0.16 -15.15 -8.47
CA PHE A 142 1.23 -14.75 -8.32
C PHE A 142 2.20 -15.94 -8.20
N THR A 143 1.74 -17.17 -8.43
CA THR A 143 2.59 -18.37 -8.49
C THR A 143 3.71 -18.19 -9.52
N GLY A 144 4.94 -18.50 -9.11
CA GLY A 144 6.15 -18.28 -9.89
C GLY A 144 6.92 -17.01 -9.52
N THR A 145 6.39 -16.21 -8.59
CA THR A 145 7.12 -15.13 -7.89
C THR A 145 8.20 -15.70 -6.99
N SER A 146 9.35 -15.02 -6.91
CA SER A 146 10.50 -15.44 -6.10
C SER A 146 10.16 -15.62 -4.62
N MET A 147 10.95 -16.46 -3.95
CA MET A 147 10.93 -16.59 -2.49
C MET A 147 11.26 -15.27 -1.80
N GLN A 148 10.90 -15.13 -0.53
CA GLN A 148 11.28 -13.98 0.29
C GLN A 148 12.80 -13.73 0.23
N SER A 149 13.18 -12.46 0.15
CA SER A 149 14.57 -12.00 0.01
C SER A 149 15.18 -11.69 1.37
N TYR A 150 16.49 -11.92 1.52
CA TYR A 150 17.25 -11.50 2.71
C TYR A 150 17.63 -10.02 2.62
N SER A 151 16.60 -9.19 2.47
CA SER A 151 16.66 -7.74 2.28
C SER A 151 15.31 -7.14 2.72
N ASN A 152 15.10 -5.86 2.43
CA ASN A 152 13.89 -5.12 2.79
C ASN A 152 12.86 -4.97 1.65
N VAL A 153 13.09 -5.62 0.51
CA VAL A 153 12.18 -5.59 -0.64
C VAL A 153 10.99 -6.54 -0.49
N ASN A 154 10.87 -7.27 0.62
CA ASN A 154 9.70 -8.11 0.86
C ASN A 154 8.44 -7.26 1.03
N ALA A 155 7.33 -7.68 0.44
CA ALA A 155 6.04 -7.01 0.50
C ALA A 155 5.03 -7.89 1.24
N PRO A 156 4.47 -7.45 2.39
CA PRO A 156 3.34 -8.12 3.01
C PRO A 156 2.16 -8.21 2.05
N MET A 157 1.32 -9.25 2.18
CA MET A 157 0.17 -9.45 1.28
C MET A 157 -0.71 -8.21 1.12
N ALA A 158 -0.88 -7.41 2.17
CA ALA A 158 -1.64 -6.17 2.14
C ALA A 158 -1.16 -5.19 1.04
N ILE A 159 0.14 -5.16 0.76
CA ILE A 159 0.74 -4.34 -0.31
C ILE A 159 0.28 -4.85 -1.68
N THR A 160 0.30 -6.17 -1.89
CA THR A 160 -0.19 -6.79 -3.13
C THR A 160 -1.67 -6.48 -3.36
N TYR A 161 -2.51 -6.66 -2.34
CA TYR A 161 -3.93 -6.31 -2.41
C TYR A 161 -4.16 -4.81 -2.70
N SER A 162 -3.37 -3.93 -2.07
CA SER A 162 -3.43 -2.49 -2.33
C SER A 162 -3.07 -2.15 -3.77
N ALA A 163 -2.01 -2.75 -4.31
CA ALA A 163 -1.60 -2.56 -5.70
C ALA A 163 -2.68 -3.05 -6.69
N ILE A 164 -3.35 -4.17 -6.38
CA ILE A 164 -4.48 -4.67 -7.18
C ILE A 164 -5.66 -3.70 -7.15
N ILE A 165 -6.12 -3.29 -5.96
CA ILE A 165 -7.22 -2.31 -5.81
C ILE A 165 -6.91 -1.04 -6.59
N TYR A 166 -5.68 -0.54 -6.46
CA TYR A 166 -5.21 0.64 -7.17
C TYR A 166 -5.31 0.47 -8.69
N CYS A 167 -4.73 -0.61 -9.25
CA CYS A 167 -4.75 -0.87 -10.68
C CYS A 167 -6.18 -1.02 -11.20
N LEU A 168 -7.02 -1.79 -10.50
CA LEU A 168 -8.43 -1.96 -10.88
C LEU A 168 -9.15 -0.60 -10.93
N ARG A 169 -8.91 0.28 -9.96
CA ARG A 169 -9.50 1.63 -9.99
C ARG A 169 -9.01 2.46 -11.17
N CYS A 170 -7.73 2.37 -11.52
CA CYS A 170 -7.15 3.08 -12.67
C CYS A 170 -7.60 2.52 -14.03
N LEU A 171 -8.11 1.30 -14.08
CA LEU A 171 -8.63 0.65 -15.28
C LEU A 171 -10.14 0.83 -15.44
N VAL A 172 -10.86 1.05 -14.34
CA VAL A 172 -12.28 1.38 -14.36
C VAL A 172 -12.48 2.81 -14.84
N ASP A 173 -13.04 2.94 -16.04
CA ASP A 173 -13.47 4.21 -16.65
C ASP A 173 -14.87 4.65 -16.15
N GLU A 174 -15.10 4.46 -14.85
CA GLU A 174 -16.33 4.87 -14.17
C GLU A 174 -15.97 5.57 -12.85
N THR A 175 -16.83 6.48 -12.40
CA THR A 175 -16.64 7.15 -11.11
C THR A 175 -17.16 6.26 -9.98
N ILE A 176 -16.31 5.33 -9.54
CA ILE A 176 -16.57 4.50 -8.35
C ILE A 176 -15.62 4.88 -7.20
N PRO A 177 -16.08 4.81 -5.94
CA PRO A 177 -15.23 5.02 -4.78
C PRO A 177 -14.27 3.85 -4.60
N LEU A 178 -13.04 4.14 -4.17
CA LEU A 178 -12.04 3.11 -3.84
C LEU A 178 -12.43 2.41 -2.54
N ASN A 179 -12.74 1.11 -2.60
CA ASN A 179 -13.09 0.32 -1.42
C ASN A 179 -12.87 -1.19 -1.65
N GLN A 180 -13.02 -2.00 -0.60
CA GLN A 180 -12.79 -3.45 -0.66
C GLN A 180 -13.76 -4.20 -1.59
N GLY A 181 -14.90 -3.60 -1.97
CA GLY A 181 -15.80 -4.11 -2.99
C GLY A 181 -15.10 -4.43 -4.31
N CYS A 182 -14.08 -3.65 -4.68
CA CYS A 182 -13.28 -3.88 -5.89
C CYS A 182 -12.55 -5.24 -5.89
N LEU A 183 -12.33 -5.86 -4.72
CA LEU A 183 -11.67 -7.17 -4.60
C LEU A 183 -12.64 -8.35 -4.61
N ARG A 184 -13.94 -8.13 -4.38
CA ARG A 184 -14.92 -9.22 -4.33
C ARG A 184 -15.02 -10.06 -5.61
N PRO A 185 -14.90 -9.49 -6.83
CA PRO A 185 -15.00 -10.29 -8.05
C PRO A 185 -13.71 -11.02 -8.41
N ILE A 186 -12.66 -10.91 -7.59
CA ILE A 186 -11.40 -11.57 -7.83
C ILE A 186 -11.05 -12.56 -6.73
N GLU A 187 -10.14 -13.45 -7.05
CA GLU A 187 -9.44 -14.33 -6.13
C GLU A 187 -7.94 -14.07 -6.29
N VAL A 188 -7.21 -13.90 -5.20
CA VAL A 188 -5.77 -13.61 -5.26
C VAL A 188 -5.00 -14.78 -4.66
N VAL A 189 -4.15 -15.40 -5.47
CA VAL A 189 -3.29 -16.50 -5.04
C VAL A 189 -1.88 -15.94 -4.89
N ILE A 190 -1.36 -15.98 -3.65
CA ILE A 190 0.00 -15.54 -3.32
C ILE A 190 0.71 -16.72 -2.63
N PRO A 191 1.83 -17.23 -3.18
CA PRO A 191 2.53 -18.35 -2.56
C PRO A 191 3.08 -17.98 -1.16
N ASP A 192 3.03 -18.92 -0.23
CA ASP A 192 3.63 -18.76 1.10
C ASP A 192 5.15 -18.61 1.03
N SER A 193 5.71 -17.85 1.98
CA SER A 193 7.14 -17.53 2.09
C SER A 193 7.74 -16.96 0.79
N SER A 194 6.90 -16.31 -0.02
CA SER A 194 7.31 -15.60 -1.24
C SER A 194 7.66 -14.14 -0.94
N LEU A 195 8.22 -13.45 -1.94
CA LEU A 195 8.48 -12.02 -1.88
C LEU A 195 7.21 -11.19 -1.56
N LEU A 196 6.03 -11.71 -1.90
CA LEU A 196 4.72 -11.07 -1.74
C LEU A 196 3.91 -11.59 -0.53
N ASN A 197 4.43 -12.59 0.17
CA ASN A 197 3.89 -13.12 1.43
C ASN A 197 5.06 -13.64 2.29
N PRO A 198 5.93 -12.73 2.78
CA PRO A 198 7.11 -13.11 3.54
C PRO A 198 6.73 -13.60 4.94
N ASP A 199 7.59 -14.46 5.50
CA ASP A 199 7.46 -14.92 6.88
C ASP A 199 7.57 -13.76 7.89
N LYS A 200 7.04 -14.00 9.08
CA LYS A 200 7.14 -13.04 10.19
C LYS A 200 8.60 -12.75 10.52
N GLY A 201 8.93 -11.47 10.63
CA GLY A 201 10.27 -11.01 11.01
C GLY A 201 11.18 -10.66 9.83
N CYS A 202 10.78 -10.93 8.59
CA CYS A 202 11.45 -10.37 7.41
C CYS A 202 11.34 -8.84 7.39
N ALA A 203 12.38 -8.16 6.90
CA ALA A 203 12.34 -6.73 6.61
C ALA A 203 11.42 -6.44 5.42
N VAL A 204 10.61 -5.38 5.51
CA VAL A 204 9.53 -5.08 4.55
C VAL A 204 9.43 -3.60 4.14
N VAL A 205 10.28 -2.71 4.67
CA VAL A 205 10.13 -1.26 4.49
C VAL A 205 10.19 -0.84 3.01
N ALA A 206 11.02 -1.51 2.20
CA ALA A 206 11.13 -1.23 0.77
C ALA A 206 10.02 -1.90 -0.04
N GLY A 207 9.33 -2.90 0.52
CA GLY A 207 8.18 -3.55 -0.10
C GLY A 207 7.07 -2.57 -0.48
N ASN A 208 6.75 -1.63 0.41
CA ASN A 208 5.72 -0.63 0.16
C ASN A 208 6.10 0.37 -0.93
N VAL A 209 7.39 0.67 -1.11
CA VAL A 209 7.84 1.78 -1.97
C VAL A 209 8.50 1.37 -3.27
N CYS A 210 9.03 0.14 -3.35
CA CYS A 210 9.70 -0.39 -4.53
C CYS A 210 8.88 -1.55 -5.08
N THR A 211 8.71 -2.62 -4.30
CA THR A 211 8.04 -3.85 -4.75
C THR A 211 6.59 -3.59 -5.15
N SER A 212 5.87 -2.74 -4.42
CA SER A 212 4.51 -2.30 -4.79
C SER A 212 4.41 -1.72 -6.20
N GLN A 213 5.45 -1.02 -6.66
CA GLN A 213 5.49 -0.39 -7.97
C GLN A 213 5.76 -1.41 -9.07
N VAL A 214 6.60 -2.42 -8.80
CA VAL A 214 6.79 -3.55 -9.72
C VAL A 214 5.52 -4.39 -9.82
N ILE A 215 4.83 -4.66 -8.70
CA ILE A 215 3.50 -5.32 -8.71
C ILE A 215 2.51 -4.52 -9.57
N THR A 216 2.46 -3.20 -9.38
CA THR A 216 1.60 -2.30 -10.19
C THR A 216 1.95 -2.39 -11.68
N GLY A 217 3.24 -2.36 -12.02
CA GLY A 217 3.72 -2.50 -13.40
C GLY A 217 3.33 -3.84 -14.03
N VAL A 218 3.52 -4.94 -13.31
CA VAL A 218 3.12 -6.29 -13.74
C VAL A 218 1.62 -6.38 -14.00
N ILE A 219 0.79 -5.82 -13.11
CA ILE A 219 -0.68 -5.81 -13.29
C ILE A 219 -1.06 -4.99 -14.53
N LEU A 220 -0.59 -3.74 -14.65
CA LEU A 220 -0.90 -2.88 -15.78
C LEU A 220 -0.40 -3.44 -17.11
N SER A 221 0.76 -4.10 -17.10
CA SER A 221 1.34 -4.79 -18.25
C SER A 221 0.53 -6.03 -18.65
N ALA A 222 0.07 -6.84 -17.69
CA ALA A 222 -0.83 -7.98 -17.97
C ALA A 222 -2.13 -7.51 -18.64
N PHE A 223 -2.67 -6.37 -18.19
CA PHE A 223 -3.83 -5.71 -18.80
C PHE A 223 -3.53 -4.95 -20.09
N LYS A 224 -2.26 -4.88 -20.52
CA LYS A 224 -1.81 -4.11 -21.71
C LYS A 224 -2.28 -2.64 -21.67
N ALA A 225 -2.39 -2.08 -20.46
CA ALA A 225 -3.08 -0.81 -20.23
C ALA A 225 -2.18 0.42 -20.44
N SER A 226 -0.89 0.29 -20.14
CA SER A 226 0.10 1.34 -20.32
C SER A 226 1.51 0.73 -20.37
N ALA A 227 2.46 1.47 -20.92
CA ALA A 227 3.87 1.18 -20.73
C ALA A 227 4.26 1.26 -19.24
N ASN A 228 5.29 0.52 -18.86
CA ASN A 228 5.84 0.58 -17.51
C ASN A 228 6.32 2.01 -17.20
N SER A 229 6.15 2.39 -15.93
CA SER A 229 6.64 3.63 -15.36
C SER A 229 7.81 3.33 -14.41
N GLN A 230 8.22 4.32 -13.62
CA GLN A 230 9.29 4.13 -12.64
C GLN A 230 8.94 3.04 -11.62
N SER A 231 9.91 2.19 -11.28
CA SER A 231 9.76 1.01 -10.42
C SER A 231 9.90 1.29 -8.91
N CYS A 232 9.91 2.57 -8.48
CA CYS A 232 9.87 2.95 -7.07
C CYS A 232 9.12 4.28 -6.84
N CYS A 233 8.85 4.65 -5.59
CA CYS A 233 8.24 5.93 -5.22
C CYS A 233 9.23 7.13 -5.18
N ASN A 234 10.46 6.97 -5.72
CA ASN A 234 11.52 7.99 -5.76
C ASN A 234 11.81 8.65 -4.41
N ASN A 235 11.92 7.84 -3.37
CA ASN A 235 12.06 8.36 -2.01
C ASN A 235 13.45 8.94 -1.80
N PHE A 236 13.52 10.21 -1.47
CA PHE A 236 14.71 10.88 -1.02
C PHE A 236 14.66 11.00 0.51
N THR A 237 15.46 10.20 1.21
CA THR A 237 15.41 10.13 2.67
C THR A 237 16.80 10.28 3.28
N PHE A 238 16.92 11.10 4.32
CA PHE A 238 18.13 11.25 5.14
C PHE A 238 17.74 11.65 6.56
N GLY A 239 18.66 11.57 7.51
CA GLY A 239 18.39 11.96 8.88
C GLY A 239 19.55 11.66 9.81
N VAL A 240 19.51 12.27 10.99
CA VAL A 240 20.52 12.11 12.05
C VAL A 240 19.81 11.89 13.40
N GLY A 241 20.56 11.46 14.41
CA GLY A 241 20.02 11.13 15.73
C GLY A 241 19.37 9.75 15.79
N GLY A 242 18.54 9.53 16.81
CA GLY A 242 18.12 8.20 17.23
C GLY A 242 18.91 7.83 18.48
N ASN A 243 20.03 7.13 18.34
CA ASN A 243 20.91 6.80 19.46
C ASN A 243 22.37 7.18 19.14
N ASP A 244 23.15 7.56 20.16
CA ASP A 244 24.60 7.72 20.04
C ASP A 244 25.32 6.35 20.05
N GLU A 245 26.65 6.36 19.89
CA GLU A 245 27.49 5.15 19.91
C GLU A 245 27.41 4.38 21.24
N ASN A 246 27.01 5.05 22.33
CA ASN A 246 26.84 4.48 23.66
C ASN A 246 25.41 4.01 23.91
N GLY A 247 24.51 4.14 22.93
CA GLY A 247 23.10 3.76 23.03
C GLY A 247 22.18 4.81 23.67
N ASN A 248 22.68 6.00 24.03
CA ASN A 248 21.84 7.05 24.60
C ASN A 248 20.98 7.71 23.53
N TYR A 249 19.74 8.07 23.87
CA TYR A 249 18.87 8.79 22.96
C TYR A 249 19.44 10.17 22.61
N VAL A 250 19.59 10.44 21.32
CA VAL A 250 19.94 11.77 20.80
C VAL A 250 18.84 12.22 19.86
N GLN A 251 18.14 13.26 20.26
CA GLN A 251 17.11 13.88 19.43
C GLN A 251 17.74 14.38 18.13
N GLY A 252 17.18 13.95 17.00
CA GLY A 252 17.60 14.40 15.69
C GLY A 252 16.41 14.72 14.82
N PHE A 253 16.48 14.33 13.55
CA PHE A 253 15.41 14.50 12.58
C PHE A 253 15.48 13.42 11.51
N GLY A 254 14.34 13.14 10.88
CA GLY A 254 14.24 12.37 9.66
C GLY A 254 13.60 13.22 8.58
N TYR A 255 14.18 13.24 7.39
CA TYR A 255 13.62 13.84 6.20
C TYR A 255 13.18 12.75 5.24
N TYR A 256 12.01 12.92 4.65
CA TYR A 256 11.44 12.05 3.63
C TYR A 256 10.72 12.91 2.60
N GLU A 257 11.13 12.80 1.34
CA GLU A 257 10.46 13.41 0.20
C GLU A 257 10.24 12.36 -0.90
N THR A 258 9.15 12.48 -1.65
CA THR A 258 8.94 11.69 -2.87
C THR A 258 9.17 12.58 -4.07
N ILE A 259 10.24 12.32 -4.83
CA ILE A 259 10.55 13.14 -6.00
C ILE A 259 9.61 12.79 -7.15
N ALA A 260 9.04 13.81 -7.79
CA ALA A 260 8.16 13.63 -8.93
C ALA A 260 8.79 12.78 -10.03
N GLY A 261 7.94 11.98 -10.68
CA GLY A 261 8.35 10.99 -11.65
C GLY A 261 7.69 11.15 -13.01
N GLY A 262 8.12 10.31 -13.96
CA GLY A 262 7.45 10.15 -15.23
C GLY A 262 6.34 9.09 -15.19
N HIS A 263 5.34 9.22 -16.05
CA HIS A 263 4.28 8.25 -16.28
C HIS A 263 4.40 7.63 -17.67
N GLY A 264 4.14 6.32 -17.77
CA GLY A 264 4.18 5.56 -19.01
C GLY A 264 3.09 5.97 -20.00
N ALA A 265 3.43 5.92 -21.29
CA ALA A 265 2.48 6.14 -22.37
C ALA A 265 1.39 5.06 -22.40
N GLY A 266 0.20 5.40 -22.88
CA GLY A 266 -0.86 4.45 -23.17
C GLY A 266 -1.14 4.31 -24.65
N PRO A 267 -2.15 3.51 -25.02
CA PRO A 267 -2.53 3.32 -26.42
C PRO A 267 -2.93 4.61 -27.14
N THR A 268 -3.42 5.61 -26.40
CA THR A 268 -3.97 6.87 -26.96
C THR A 268 -3.36 8.13 -26.34
N TRP A 269 -2.34 8.02 -25.47
CA TRP A 269 -1.71 9.18 -24.82
C TRP A 269 -0.19 9.00 -24.66
N ASP A 270 0.52 10.11 -24.71
CA ASP A 270 1.96 10.15 -24.46
C ASP A 270 2.28 10.06 -22.97
N GLY A 271 3.48 9.55 -22.65
CA GLY A 271 4.00 9.59 -21.29
C GLY A 271 4.23 11.02 -20.80
N CYS A 272 4.14 11.23 -19.49
CA CYS A 272 4.42 12.54 -18.88
C CYS A 272 5.81 12.54 -18.23
N GLU A 273 6.57 13.62 -18.36
CA GLU A 273 7.94 13.73 -17.84
C GLU A 273 8.02 14.20 -16.37
N ARG A 274 7.08 15.04 -15.91
CA ARG A 274 7.13 15.68 -14.58
C ARG A 274 5.75 15.70 -13.94
N CYS A 275 5.26 14.52 -13.57
CA CYS A 275 3.98 14.39 -12.88
C CYS A 275 4.24 14.27 -11.37
N PRO A 276 3.64 15.15 -10.52
CA PRO A 276 3.87 15.08 -9.07
C PRO A 276 3.37 13.77 -8.45
N HIS A 277 2.46 13.03 -9.11
CA HIS A 277 1.99 11.72 -8.67
C HIS A 277 1.70 10.80 -9.85
N LYS A 278 1.92 9.49 -9.68
CA LYS A 278 1.73 8.49 -10.73
C LYS A 278 0.24 8.35 -11.06
N HIS A 279 -0.08 8.39 -12.35
CA HIS A 279 -1.40 8.11 -12.95
C HIS A 279 -2.47 9.22 -12.85
N ASP A 280 -2.18 10.40 -13.40
CA ASP A 280 -3.23 11.29 -13.94
C ASP A 280 -3.44 10.91 -15.43
N LYS A 281 -4.52 10.17 -15.72
CA LYS A 281 -4.84 9.73 -17.10
C LYS A 281 -5.57 10.80 -17.94
N HIS A 282 -5.82 11.99 -17.42
CA HIS A 282 -6.44 13.08 -18.17
C HIS A 282 -6.07 14.46 -17.60
N PRO A 283 -5.81 15.49 -18.44
CA PRO A 283 -5.49 16.84 -17.97
C PRO A 283 -6.63 17.53 -17.19
N ASP A 284 -7.86 17.00 -17.23
CA ASP A 284 -9.03 17.55 -16.52
C ASP A 284 -9.47 16.74 -15.28
N HIS A 285 -8.88 15.57 -15.04
CA HIS A 285 -9.29 14.71 -13.94
C HIS A 285 -8.12 14.51 -12.99
N ARG A 286 -7.91 15.51 -12.12
CA ARG A 286 -7.06 15.39 -10.93
C ARG A 286 -7.51 14.18 -10.12
N CYS A 287 -6.78 13.08 -10.23
CA CYS A 287 -6.88 11.96 -9.31
C CYS A 287 -6.34 12.45 -7.95
N ARG A 288 -7.20 13.12 -7.17
CA ARG A 288 -6.90 13.48 -5.78
C ARG A 288 -6.85 12.18 -4.97
N SER A 289 -5.66 11.62 -4.86
CA SER A 289 -5.37 10.52 -3.96
C SER A 289 -5.02 11.12 -2.59
N PHE A 290 -5.73 10.67 -1.56
CA PHE A 290 -5.36 10.84 -0.16
C PHE A 290 -4.25 9.85 0.21
#